data_AF-A0A371R6V7-F1
#
_entry.id   AF-A0A371R6V7-F1
#
_cell.length_a   1.000
_cell.length_b   1.000
_cell.length_c   1.000
_cell.angle_alpha   90.00
_cell.angle_beta   90.00
_cell.angle_gamma   90.00
#
_symmetry.space_group_name_H-M   'P 1'
#
loop_
_entity.id
_entity.type
_entity.pdbx_description
1 polymer ?
#
loop_
_entity_poly.entity_id
_entity_poly.type
_entity_poly.pdbx_seq_one_letter_code
_entity_poly.pdbx_strand_id
1 'polypeptide(L)'
;MSRETPTTEAVLEYLESMMERLEQWVKEQERQVKELESHGEHMKVADRLELLYSAQAMLGYIARVLKDFESWLNNPVVTSVMPEEMLRRLESMLREVAIKFIQVDIAHTSEYKELLSKFAREGKVPSVLMLYIQQRPQAPARRRGGEEGGTPRFF
;
A
#
# COMPACT_ATOMS: atom_id res chain seq x y z
N MET A 1 -42.41 -18.44 16.22
CA MET A 1 -41.29 -18.07 17.10
C MET A 1 -41.12 -16.57 17.00
N SER A 2 -41.67 -15.82 17.96
CA SER A 2 -41.52 -14.36 18.00
C SER A 2 -40.06 -14.04 18.27
N ARG A 3 -39.41 -13.28 17.37
CA ARG A 3 -38.09 -12.73 17.66
C ARG A 3 -38.30 -11.58 18.63
N GLU A 4 -37.87 -11.76 19.88
CA GLU A 4 -37.83 -10.67 20.85
C GLU A 4 -36.92 -9.57 20.30
N THR A 5 -37.44 -8.36 20.17
CA THR A 5 -36.67 -7.18 19.78
C THR A 5 -35.60 -6.95 20.85
N PRO A 6 -34.31 -6.74 20.48
CA PRO A 6 -33.29 -6.47 21.46
C PRO A 6 -33.68 -5.28 22.34
N THR A 7 -33.48 -5.40 23.65
CA THR A 7 -33.72 -4.31 24.60
C THR A 7 -32.73 -3.18 24.33
N THR A 8 -33.14 -1.94 24.61
CA THR A 8 -32.28 -0.76 24.48
C THR A 8 -30.96 -0.93 25.24
N GLU A 9 -30.98 -1.60 26.39
CA GLU A 9 -29.80 -1.89 27.22
C GLU A 9 -28.77 -2.77 26.50
N ALA A 10 -29.20 -3.86 25.86
CA ALA A 10 -28.30 -4.75 25.12
C ALA A 10 -27.65 -4.05 23.91
N VAL A 11 -28.37 -3.12 23.28
CA VAL A 11 -27.82 -2.31 22.18
C VAL A 11 -26.76 -1.34 22.71
N LEU A 12 -27.02 -0.68 23.85
CA LEU A 12 -26.06 0.25 24.47
C LEU A 12 -24.77 -0.47 24.90
N GLU A 13 -24.89 -1.64 25.54
CA GLU A 13 -23.72 -2.45 25.94
C GLU A 13 -22.89 -2.88 24.71
N TYR A 14 -23.54 -3.25 23.61
CA TYR A 14 -22.84 -3.56 22.36
C TYR A 14 -22.09 -2.34 21.79
N LEU A 15 -22.71 -1.15 21.83
CA LEU A 15 -22.09 0.09 21.38
C LEU A 15 -20.88 0.46 22.24
N GLU A 16 -20.99 0.37 23.57
CA GLU A 16 -19.86 0.61 24.49
C GLU A 16 -18.69 -0.33 24.19
N SER A 17 -18.97 -1.63 24.07
CA SER A 17 -17.96 -2.63 23.71
C SER A 17 -17.32 -2.36 22.34
N MET A 18 -18.09 -1.86 21.37
CA MET A 18 -17.56 -1.46 20.06
C MET A 18 -16.68 -0.22 20.15
N MET A 19 -17.06 0.77 20.95
CA MET A 19 -16.27 1.97 21.19
C MET A 19 -14.92 1.65 21.84
N GLU A 20 -14.90 0.74 22.83
CA GLU A 20 -13.64 0.28 23.44
C GLU A 20 -12.72 -0.39 22.42
N ARG A 21 -13.25 -1.29 21.58
CA ARG A 21 -12.46 -1.92 20.51
C ARG A 21 -11.90 -0.90 19.53
N LEU A 22 -12.70 0.10 19.16
CA LEU A 22 -12.28 1.21 18.29
C LEU A 22 -11.16 2.03 18.92
N GLU A 23 -11.26 2.35 20.21
CA GLU A 23 -10.24 3.10 20.92
C GLU A 23 -8.91 2.33 20.98
N GLN A 24 -8.96 1.03 21.28
CA GLN A 24 -7.76 0.18 21.27
C GLN A 24 -7.15 0.09 19.88
N TRP A 25 -7.98 0.00 18.84
CA TRP A 25 -7.52 0.01 17.46
C TRP A 25 -6.77 1.30 17.14
N VAL A 26 -7.34 2.46 17.47
CA VAL A 26 -6.69 3.77 17.24
C VAL A 26 -5.34 3.84 17.98
N LYS A 27 -5.29 3.44 19.25
CA LYS A 27 -4.04 3.41 20.05
C LYS A 27 -2.97 2.55 19.40
N GLU A 28 -3.34 1.41 18.84
CA GLU A 28 -2.41 0.53 18.14
C GLU A 28 -1.89 1.16 16.84
N GLN A 29 -2.73 1.87 16.09
CA GLN A 29 -2.29 2.60 14.89
C GLN A 29 -1.37 3.78 15.23
N GLU A 30 -1.65 4.52 16.31
CA GLU A 30 -0.76 5.58 16.80
C GLU A 30 0.59 5.04 17.26
N ARG A 31 0.61 3.87 17.90
CA ARG A 31 1.86 3.18 18.26
C ARG A 31 2.67 2.82 17.01
N GLN A 32 2.03 2.24 16.00
CA GLN A 32 2.69 1.90 14.74
C GLN A 32 3.26 3.15 14.04
N VAL A 33 2.55 4.28 14.03
CA VAL A 33 3.06 5.54 13.46
C VAL A 33 4.36 5.95 14.17
N LYS A 34 4.39 5.97 15.50
CA LYS A 34 5.61 6.34 16.26
C LYS A 34 6.78 5.41 15.99
N GLU A 35 6.51 4.11 15.83
CA GLU A 35 7.54 3.12 15.48
C GLU A 35 8.11 3.38 14.09
N LEU A 36 7.26 3.70 13.10
CA LEU A 36 7.69 4.03 11.75
C LEU A 36 8.48 5.35 11.70
N GLU A 37 8.10 6.35 12.49
CA GLU A 37 8.85 7.62 12.62
C GLU A 37 10.25 7.38 13.20
N SER A 38 10.34 6.61 14.30
CA SER A 38 11.64 6.24 14.90
C SER A 38 12.49 5.40 13.95
N HIS A 39 11.87 4.48 13.20
CA HIS A 39 12.55 3.68 12.17
C HIS A 39 13.14 4.57 11.08
N GLY A 40 12.44 5.63 10.67
CA GLY A 40 12.93 6.61 9.70
C GLY A 40 14.26 7.28 10.11
N GLU A 41 14.46 7.54 11.41
CA GLU A 41 15.72 8.08 11.93
C GLU A 41 16.88 7.09 11.77
N HIS A 42 16.64 5.80 12.04
CA HIS A 42 17.65 4.75 11.84
C HIS A 42 18.04 4.59 10.37
N MET A 43 17.09 4.77 9.45
CA MET A 43 17.35 4.60 8.01
C MET A 43 18.25 5.69 7.41
N LYS A 44 18.54 6.78 8.13
CA LYS A 44 19.47 7.83 7.68
C LYS A 44 20.92 7.36 7.54
N VAL A 45 21.30 6.30 8.27
CA VAL A 45 22.65 5.73 8.26
C VAL A 45 22.67 4.27 7.78
N ALA A 46 21.54 3.77 7.28
CA ALA A 46 21.38 2.39 6.86
C ALA A 46 22.15 2.07 5.57
N ASP A 47 22.60 0.82 5.46
CA ASP A 47 23.23 0.34 4.24
C ASP A 47 22.20 0.05 3.13
N ARG A 48 22.70 -0.29 1.93
CA ARG A 48 21.85 -0.55 0.76
C ARG A 48 20.85 -1.70 0.98
N LEU A 49 21.27 -2.76 1.68
CA LEU A 49 20.42 -3.93 1.90
C LEU A 49 19.33 -3.60 2.93
N GLU A 50 19.69 -2.88 3.99
CA GLU A 50 18.74 -2.39 4.99
C GLU A 50 17.67 -1.47 4.37
N LEU A 51 18.08 -0.53 3.50
CA LEU A 51 17.15 0.35 2.79
C LEU A 51 16.18 -0.43 1.90
N LEU A 52 16.67 -1.48 1.21
CA LEU A 52 15.83 -2.33 0.38
C LEU A 52 14.77 -3.08 1.21
N TYR A 53 15.17 -3.71 2.31
CA TYR A 53 14.24 -4.41 3.19
C TYR A 53 13.27 -3.47 3.88
N SER A 54 13.74 -2.28 4.28
CA SER A 54 12.89 -1.22 4.82
C SER A 54 11.79 -0.82 3.85
N ALA A 55 12.13 -0.55 2.59
CA ALA A 55 11.15 -0.20 1.55
C ALA A 55 10.11 -1.33 1.34
N GLN A 56 10.54 -2.60 1.32
CA GLN A 56 9.64 -3.75 1.24
C GLN A 56 8.71 -3.85 2.45
N ALA A 57 9.22 -3.59 3.66
CA ALA A 57 8.42 -3.58 4.88
C ALA A 57 7.36 -2.47 4.84
N MET A 58 7.70 -1.26 4.35
CA MET A 58 6.74 -0.16 4.22
C MET A 58 5.56 -0.53 3.32
N LEU A 59 5.81 -1.22 2.20
CA LEU A 59 4.74 -1.76 1.35
C LEU A 59 3.85 -2.75 2.12
N GLY A 60 4.44 -3.58 2.98
CA GLY A 60 3.70 -4.49 3.85
C GLY A 60 2.78 -3.77 4.84
N TYR A 61 3.26 -2.71 5.49
CA TYR A 61 2.45 -1.88 6.39
C TYR A 61 1.28 -1.21 5.65
N ILE A 62 1.56 -0.59 4.50
CA ILE A 62 0.53 0.04 3.65
C ILE A 62 -0.51 -1.00 3.23
N ALA A 63 -0.09 -2.17 2.75
CA ALA A 63 -0.99 -3.22 2.32
C ALA A 63 -1.89 -3.76 3.45
N ARG A 64 -1.39 -3.81 4.68
CA ARG A 64 -2.19 -4.18 5.85
C ARG A 64 -3.28 -3.16 6.12
N VAL A 65 -2.91 -1.87 6.21
CA VAL A 65 -3.85 -0.77 6.46
C VAL A 65 -4.92 -0.69 5.37
N LEU A 66 -4.56 -0.88 4.10
CA LEU A 66 -5.52 -0.93 3.00
C LEU A 66 -6.56 -2.05 3.17
N LYS A 67 -6.12 -3.26 3.52
CA LYS A 67 -7.03 -4.40 3.77
C LYS A 67 -7.98 -4.13 4.93
N ASP A 68 -7.48 -3.50 5.98
CA ASP A 68 -8.31 -3.13 7.13
C ASP A 68 -9.37 -2.09 6.70
N PHE A 69 -8.98 -1.04 5.98
CA PHE A 69 -9.93 -0.07 5.43
C PHE A 69 -10.98 -0.70 4.50
N GLU A 70 -10.58 -1.61 3.61
CA GLU A 70 -11.51 -2.36 2.76
C GLU A 70 -12.50 -3.17 3.59
N SER A 71 -12.04 -3.85 4.65
CA SER A 71 -12.91 -4.59 5.57
C SER A 71 -13.94 -3.69 6.25
N TRP A 72 -13.52 -2.51 6.71
CA TRP A 72 -14.41 -1.48 7.28
C TRP A 72 -15.47 -1.03 6.28
N LEU A 73 -15.08 -0.72 5.05
CA LEU A 73 -15.99 -0.23 4.00
C LEU A 73 -16.91 -1.33 3.43
N ASN A 74 -16.55 -2.60 3.59
CA ASN A 74 -17.40 -3.73 3.22
C ASN A 74 -18.38 -4.14 4.33
N ASN A 75 -18.28 -3.57 5.53
CA ASN A 75 -19.14 -3.90 6.64
C ASN A 75 -20.44 -3.06 6.61
N PRO A 76 -21.61 -3.64 6.34
CA PRO A 76 -22.86 -2.88 6.23
C PRO A 76 -23.30 -2.24 7.55
N VAL A 77 -22.91 -2.80 8.71
CA VAL A 77 -23.20 -2.20 10.03
C VAL A 77 -22.48 -0.86 10.17
N VAL A 78 -21.26 -0.78 9.64
CA VAL A 78 -20.46 0.43 9.63
C VAL A 78 -21.00 1.42 8.59
N THR A 79 -21.16 0.98 7.35
CA THR A 79 -21.48 1.91 6.24
C THR A 79 -22.93 2.42 6.28
N SER A 80 -23.86 1.68 6.88
CA SER A 80 -25.26 2.11 6.99
C SER A 80 -25.48 3.30 7.94
N VAL A 81 -24.56 3.52 8.88
CA VAL A 81 -24.65 4.62 9.87
C VAL A 81 -23.69 5.77 9.57
N MET A 82 -22.76 5.60 8.62
CA MET A 82 -21.84 6.66 8.21
C MET A 82 -22.60 7.77 7.46
N PRO A 83 -22.57 9.02 7.93
CA PRO A 83 -23.20 10.13 7.20
C PRO A 83 -22.40 10.48 5.94
N GLU A 84 -23.08 11.06 4.95
CA GLU A 84 -22.47 11.44 3.67
C GLU A 84 -21.23 12.34 3.84
N GLU A 85 -21.27 13.29 4.77
CA GLU A 85 -20.15 14.20 5.04
C GLU A 85 -18.89 13.44 5.50
N MET A 86 -19.06 12.37 6.29
CA MET A 86 -17.96 11.51 6.72
C MET A 86 -17.37 10.75 5.54
N LEU A 87 -18.21 10.24 4.64
CA LEU A 87 -17.76 9.55 3.43
C LEU A 87 -17.02 10.51 2.48
N ARG A 88 -17.49 11.75 2.32
CA ARG A 88 -16.80 12.78 1.51
C ARG A 88 -15.41 13.10 2.05
N ARG A 89 -15.27 13.23 3.37
CA ARG A 89 -13.95 13.43 4.00
C ARG A 89 -13.05 12.22 3.80
N LEU A 90 -13.57 11.01 4.02
CA LEU A 90 -12.81 9.77 3.85
C LEU A 90 -12.33 9.60 2.41
N GLU A 91 -13.19 9.80 1.43
CA GLU A 91 -12.84 9.74 0.01
C GLU A 91 -11.73 10.74 -0.34
N SER A 92 -11.84 12.00 0.11
CA SER A 92 -10.81 13.01 -0.16
C SER A 92 -9.45 12.62 0.43
N MET A 93 -9.43 12.13 1.67
CA MET A 93 -8.19 11.67 2.31
C MET A 93 -7.57 10.48 1.58
N LEU A 94 -8.38 9.47 1.22
CA LEU A 94 -7.90 8.30 0.48
C LEU A 94 -7.40 8.67 -0.92
N ARG A 95 -8.08 9.60 -1.61
CA ARG A 95 -7.65 10.12 -2.91
C ARG A 95 -6.29 10.80 -2.81
N GLU A 96 -6.05 11.62 -1.79
CA GLU A 96 -4.75 12.26 -1.58
C GLU A 96 -3.63 11.24 -1.34
N VAL A 97 -3.88 10.21 -0.54
CA VAL A 97 -2.93 9.11 -0.33
C VAL A 97 -2.66 8.35 -1.62
N ALA A 98 -3.70 8.02 -2.39
CA ALA A 98 -3.57 7.32 -3.67
C ALA A 98 -2.73 8.12 -4.68
N ILE A 99 -2.98 9.43 -4.80
CA ILE A 99 -2.19 10.32 -5.66
C ILE A 99 -0.73 10.32 -5.23
N LYS A 100 -0.44 10.50 -3.93
CA LYS A 100 0.93 10.49 -3.41
C LYS A 100 1.63 9.15 -3.67
N PHE A 101 0.93 8.03 -3.50
CA PHE A 101 1.50 6.71 -3.72
C PHE A 101 1.83 6.47 -5.20
N ILE A 102 0.94 6.89 -6.12
CA ILE A 102 1.21 6.85 -7.56
C ILE A 102 2.38 7.76 -7.94
N GLN A 103 2.51 8.94 -7.32
CA GLN A 103 3.66 9.82 -7.55
C GLN A 103 4.98 9.19 -7.12
N VAL A 104 5.00 8.42 -6.01
CA VAL A 104 6.17 7.65 -5.58
C VAL A 104 6.56 6.62 -6.65
N ASP A 105 5.59 5.87 -7.19
CA ASP A 105 5.83 4.89 -8.26
C ASP A 105 6.40 5.55 -9.53
N ILE A 106 5.79 6.66 -9.96
CA ILE A 106 6.25 7.42 -11.13
C ILE A 106 7.69 7.90 -10.93
N ALA A 107 8.00 8.50 -9.78
CA ALA A 107 9.34 9.01 -9.48
C ALA A 107 10.38 7.87 -9.50
N HIS A 108 10.13 6.80 -8.75
CA HIS A 108 11.07 5.69 -8.64
C HIS A 108 11.28 4.97 -9.98
N THR A 109 10.20 4.68 -10.71
CA THR A 109 10.28 4.02 -12.01
C THR A 109 10.99 4.88 -13.05
N SER A 110 10.80 6.20 -13.00
CA SER A 110 11.51 7.14 -13.87
C SER A 110 13.01 7.18 -13.57
N GLU A 111 13.39 7.29 -12.29
CA GLU A 111 14.80 7.22 -11.86
C GLU A 111 15.46 5.91 -12.28
N TYR A 112 14.75 4.78 -12.11
CA TYR A 112 15.28 3.47 -12.51
C TYR A 112 15.46 3.36 -14.04
N LYS A 113 14.51 3.88 -14.83
CA LYS A 113 14.65 3.96 -16.29
C LYS A 113 15.87 4.80 -16.69
N GLU A 114 16.12 5.93 -16.03
CA GLU A 114 17.28 6.78 -16.28
C GLU A 114 18.59 6.07 -15.95
N LEU A 115 18.64 5.34 -14.83
CA LEU A 115 19.78 4.51 -14.44
C LEU A 115 20.11 3.47 -15.51
N LEU A 116 19.10 2.72 -15.99
CA LEU A 116 19.29 1.75 -17.07
C LEU A 116 19.75 2.41 -18.38
N SER A 117 19.18 3.58 -18.70
CA SER A 117 19.57 4.36 -19.87
C SER A 117 21.02 4.84 -19.79
N LYS A 118 21.52 5.13 -18.58
CA LYS A 118 22.93 5.45 -18.34
C LYS A 118 23.82 4.24 -18.61
N PHE A 119 23.48 3.06 -18.09
CA PHE A 119 24.25 1.84 -18.36
C PHE A 119 24.33 1.50 -19.84
N ALA A 120 23.22 1.64 -20.57
CA ALA A 120 23.17 1.38 -22.01
C ALA A 120 24.05 2.35 -22.81
N ARG A 121 24.01 3.66 -22.48
CA ARG A 121 24.82 4.68 -23.14
C ARG A 121 26.32 4.53 -22.87
N GLU A 122 26.69 4.17 -21.64
CA GLU A 122 28.09 4.06 -21.22
C GLU A 122 28.70 2.68 -21.52
N GLY A 123 27.89 1.69 -21.91
CA GLY A 123 28.32 0.30 -22.08
C GLY A 123 28.75 -0.39 -20.78
N LYS A 124 28.38 0.17 -19.61
CA LYS A 124 28.80 -0.28 -18.27
C LYS A 124 27.65 -0.96 -17.53
N VAL A 125 27.16 -2.06 -18.07
CA VAL A 125 26.09 -2.85 -17.44
C VAL A 125 26.68 -3.66 -16.27
N PRO A 126 26.10 -3.62 -15.06
CA PRO A 126 26.57 -4.43 -13.94
C PRO A 126 26.56 -5.93 -14.26
N SER A 127 27.60 -6.68 -13.86
CA SER A 127 27.76 -8.10 -14.19
C SER A 127 26.58 -8.96 -13.77
N VAL A 128 25.98 -8.67 -12.62
CA VAL A 128 24.78 -9.38 -12.13
C VAL A 128 23.61 -9.23 -13.10
N LEU A 129 23.38 -8.03 -13.63
CA LEU A 129 22.32 -7.78 -14.60
C LEU A 129 22.61 -8.47 -15.94
N MET A 130 23.87 -8.47 -16.39
CA MET A 130 24.26 -9.19 -17.60
C MET A 130 24.00 -10.68 -17.48
N LEU A 131 24.45 -11.30 -16.37
CA LEU A 131 24.26 -12.73 -16.11
C LEU A 131 22.78 -13.09 -16.03
N TYR A 132 21.97 -12.27 -15.37
CA TYR A 132 20.52 -12.45 -15.31
C TYR A 132 19.89 -12.47 -16.70
N ILE A 133 20.25 -11.53 -17.58
CA ILE A 133 19.72 -11.45 -18.95
C ILE A 133 20.17 -12.67 -19.78
N GLN A 134 21.43 -13.09 -19.64
CA GLN A 134 21.99 -14.23 -20.38
C GLN A 134 21.37 -15.58 -19.97
N GLN A 135 21.00 -15.74 -18.71
CA GLN A 135 20.36 -16.95 -18.19
C GLN A 135 18.86 -16.99 -18.45
N ARG A 136 18.24 -15.86 -18.83
CA ARG A 136 16.81 -15.81 -19.12
C ARG A 136 16.56 -16.58 -20.43
N PRO A 137 15.64 -17.58 -20.45
CA PRO A 137 15.23 -18.20 -21.70
C PRO A 137 14.77 -17.11 -22.67
N GLN A 138 15.25 -17.12 -23.91
CA GLN A 138 14.76 -16.20 -24.93
C GLN A 138 13.24 -16.35 -25.02
N ALA A 139 12.51 -15.32 -24.57
CA ALA A 139 11.07 -15.28 -24.78
C ALA A 139 10.83 -15.35 -26.29
N PRO A 140 9.87 -16.16 -26.78
CA PRO A 140 9.57 -16.20 -28.20
C PRO A 140 9.30 -14.77 -28.68
N ALA A 141 9.93 -14.39 -29.79
CA ALA A 141 9.84 -13.05 -30.34
C ALA A 141 8.38 -12.61 -30.37
N ARG A 142 8.02 -11.61 -29.54
CA ARG A 142 6.68 -11.03 -29.56
C ARG A 142 6.40 -10.60 -30.99
N ARG A 143 5.42 -11.25 -31.65
CA ARG A 143 4.93 -10.80 -32.95
C ARG A 143 4.59 -9.33 -32.80
N ARG A 144 5.22 -8.51 -33.64
CA ARG A 144 5.02 -7.07 -33.75
C ARG A 144 3.57 -6.83 -34.20
N GLY A 145 2.63 -6.87 -33.26
CA GLY A 145 1.20 -6.82 -33.52
C GLY A 145 0.47 -6.20 -32.34
N GLY A 146 0.33 -4.87 -32.39
CA GLY A 146 -0.77 -4.08 -31.82
C GLY A 146 -1.11 -4.27 -30.35
N GLU A 147 -0.32 -3.68 -29.45
CA GLU A 147 -0.84 -3.12 -28.19
C GLU A 147 -0.09 -1.81 -27.92
N GLU A 148 -0.40 -0.77 -28.71
CA GLU A 148 -0.10 0.61 -28.33
C GLU A 148 -1.01 0.97 -27.15
N GLY A 149 -0.46 0.96 -25.93
CA GLY A 149 -1.13 1.51 -24.74
C GLY A 149 -1.26 0.60 -23.51
N GLY A 150 -0.82 -0.65 -23.56
CA GLY A 150 -0.86 -1.53 -22.39
C GLY A 150 0.17 -1.12 -21.32
N THR A 151 -0.26 -0.98 -20.06
CA THR A 151 0.65 -0.84 -18.91
C THR A 151 1.62 -2.02 -18.92
N PRO A 152 2.95 -1.79 -18.98
CA PRO A 152 3.91 -2.88 -18.92
C PRO A 152 3.69 -3.69 -17.64
N ARG A 153 3.47 -5.00 -17.77
CA ARG A 153 3.60 -5.90 -16.62
C ARG A 153 5.09 -6.01 -16.34
N PHE A 154 5.54 -5.37 -15.26
CA PHE A 154 6.86 -5.65 -14.73
C PHE A 154 6.80 -7.04 -14.10
N PHE A 155 7.63 -7.94 -14.65
CA PHE A 155 7.73 -9.39 -14.42
C PHE A 155 6.73 -10.26 -15.19
#